data_AF-A0AA43QZZ0-F1
#
_entry.id   AF-A0AA43QZZ0-F1
#
_cell.length_a   1.000
_cell.length_b   1.000
_cell.length_c   1.000
_cell.angle_alpha   90.00
_cell.angle_beta   90.00
_cell.angle_gamma   90.00
#
_symmetry.space_group_name_H-M   'P 1'
#
loop_
_entity.id
_entity.type
_entity.pdbx_description
1 polymer ?
#
loop_
_entity_poly.entity_id
_entity_poly.type
_entity_poly.pdbx_seq_one_letter_code
_entity_poly.pdbx_strand_id
1 'polypeptide(L)'
;MRVVDHNKFRKFEYENEVNPNKYQLGDILFRDYSDVYVDSGEGLSPNEIGVVIQTFEDGDVRTDMWGMCCESEVSMATLEQIDLYRPNLIQEILT
;
A
#
# COMPACT_ATOMS: atom_id res chain seq x y z
N MET A 1 -0.24 -7.04 -8.27
CA MET A 1 -1.68 -6.80 -8.29
C MET A 1 -1.92 -5.31 -8.20
N ARG A 2 -2.88 -4.78 -8.96
CA ARG A 2 -3.03 -3.34 -9.18
C ARG A 2 -4.50 -2.97 -9.30
N VAL A 3 -4.88 -1.79 -8.80
CA VAL A 3 -6.20 -1.21 -9.04
C VAL A 3 -6.26 -0.52 -10.40
N VAL A 4 -7.46 -0.42 -10.98
CA VAL A 4 -7.70 0.21 -12.28
C VAL A 4 -7.43 1.71 -12.23
N ASP A 5 -7.94 2.39 -11.18
CA ASP A 5 -7.79 3.83 -11.01
C ASP A 5 -7.30 4.17 -9.60
N HIS A 6 -5.99 4.38 -9.49
CA HIS A 6 -5.35 4.78 -8.24
C HIS A 6 -5.77 6.20 -7.79
N ASN A 7 -6.31 7.04 -8.67
CA ASN A 7 -6.73 8.40 -8.31
C ASN A 7 -7.94 8.42 -7.36
N LYS A 8 -8.72 7.33 -7.29
CA LYS A 8 -9.80 7.19 -6.30
C LYS A 8 -9.28 7.18 -4.86
N PHE A 9 -8.02 6.82 -4.67
CA PHE A 9 -7.41 6.62 -3.36
C PHE A 9 -6.56 7.82 -2.90
N ARG A 10 -6.19 8.72 -3.82
CA ARG A 10 -5.38 9.90 -3.48
C ARG A 10 -6.25 11.04 -2.95
N LYS A 11 -5.81 11.68 -1.87
CA LYS A 11 -6.48 12.87 -1.32
C LYS A 11 -6.10 14.17 -2.04
N PHE A 12 -4.92 14.17 -2.67
CA PHE A 12 -4.35 15.32 -3.36
C PHE A 12 -3.80 14.90 -4.73
N GLU A 13 -3.56 15.87 -5.59
CA GLU A 13 -2.84 15.64 -6.85
C GLU A 13 -1.34 15.58 -6.57
N TYR A 14 -0.86 14.38 -6.24
CA TYR A 14 0.56 14.16 -5.96
C TYR A 14 1.39 14.23 -7.25
N GLU A 15 2.53 14.90 -7.17
CA GLU A 15 3.59 14.81 -8.18
C GLU A 15 4.25 13.43 -8.11
N ASN A 16 4.56 12.85 -9.28
CA ASN A 16 5.11 11.51 -9.38
C ASN A 16 6.41 11.54 -10.15
N GLU A 17 7.38 10.80 -9.63
CA GLU A 17 8.69 10.62 -10.24
C GLU A 17 8.82 9.20 -10.80
N VAL A 18 9.82 8.98 -11.66
CA VAL A 18 10.11 7.67 -12.22
C VAL A 18 10.74 6.81 -11.13
N ASN A 19 9.99 5.85 -10.59
CA ASN A 19 10.52 4.94 -9.59
C ASN A 19 11.44 3.89 -10.24
N PRO A 20 12.70 3.75 -9.77
CA PRO A 20 13.61 2.72 -10.28
C PRO A 20 13.27 1.30 -9.80
N ASN A 21 12.42 1.15 -8.79
CA ASN A 21 12.03 -0.14 -8.23
C ASN A 21 10.81 -0.76 -8.93
N LYS A 22 10.38 -1.91 -8.41
CA LYS A 22 9.28 -2.69 -8.99
C LYS A 22 7.87 -2.14 -8.70
N TYR A 23 7.71 -1.20 -7.77
CA TYR A 23 6.42 -0.69 -7.33
C TYR A 23 6.05 0.58 -8.09
N GLN A 24 4.81 0.61 -8.58
CA GLN A 24 4.31 1.66 -9.44
C GLN A 24 2.90 2.06 -9.01
N LEU A 25 2.41 3.19 -9.54
CA LEU A 25 1.08 3.71 -9.22
C LEU A 25 -0.02 2.65 -9.40
N GLY A 26 -0.89 2.56 -8.40
CA GLY A 26 -1.99 1.60 -8.31
C GLY A 26 -1.60 0.22 -7.79
N ASP A 27 -0.31 -0.10 -7.64
CA ASP A 27 0.07 -1.37 -7.04
C ASP A 27 -0.48 -1.48 -5.62
N ILE A 28 -0.87 -2.69 -5.25
CA ILE A 28 -1.45 -2.99 -3.94
C ILE A 28 -0.39 -3.67 -3.11
N LEU A 29 -0.04 -3.03 -2.01
CA LEU A 29 1.00 -3.45 -1.10
C LEU A 29 0.41 -3.95 0.21
N PHE A 30 1.13 -4.86 0.84
CA PHE A 30 0.86 -5.41 2.16
C PHE A 30 2.01 -5.02 3.09
N ARG A 31 1.64 -4.50 4.26
CA ARG A 31 2.57 -4.23 5.36
C ARG A 31 2.26 -5.15 6.51
N ASP A 32 3.26 -5.95 6.87
CA ASP A 32 3.22 -6.86 8.02
C ASP A 32 3.68 -6.10 9.27
N TYR A 33 2.85 -6.08 10.29
CA TYR A 33 3.17 -5.54 11.62
C TYR A 33 3.09 -6.61 12.70
N SER A 34 3.04 -7.89 12.32
CA SER A 34 2.92 -9.01 13.27
C SER A 34 4.10 -9.12 14.24
N ASP A 35 5.24 -8.52 13.92
CA ASP A 35 6.44 -8.41 14.76
C ASP A 35 6.59 -7.05 15.46
N VAL A 36 5.70 -6.08 15.16
CA VAL A 36 5.72 -4.74 15.74
C VAL A 36 4.81 -4.68 16.95
N TYR A 37 5.42 -4.69 18.13
CA TYR A 37 4.71 -4.46 19.39
C TYR A 37 4.45 -2.96 19.56
N VAL A 38 3.18 -2.57 19.69
CA VAL A 38 2.83 -1.18 19.96
C VAL A 38 2.79 -1.00 21.47
N ASP A 39 3.62 -0.09 21.99
CA ASP A 39 3.64 0.30 23.41
C ASP A 39 2.41 1.15 23.81
N SER A 40 1.29 0.99 23.09
CA SER A 40 -0.01 1.62 23.35
C SER A 40 -0.89 0.77 24.27
N GLY A 41 -0.46 -0.43 24.67
CA GLY A 41 -1.22 -1.33 25.54
C GLY A 41 -2.34 -2.11 24.83
N GLU A 42 -2.48 -1.98 23.51
CA GLU A 42 -3.52 -2.65 22.72
C GLU A 42 -3.06 -3.93 21.97
N GLY A 43 -1.79 -4.32 22.10
CA GLY A 43 -1.24 -5.53 21.49
C GLY A 43 -0.50 -5.28 20.17
N LEU A 44 -0.45 -6.28 19.29
CA LEU A 44 0.18 -6.19 17.97
C LEU A 44 -0.61 -5.26 17.05
N SER A 45 0.08 -4.41 16.28
CA SER A 45 -0.55 -3.61 15.23
C SER A 45 -1.22 -4.52 14.19
N PRO A 46 -2.44 -4.22 13.73
CA PRO A 46 -3.04 -4.98 12.63
C PRO A 46 -2.25 -4.74 11.34
N ASN A 47 -2.11 -5.80 10.54
CA ASN A 47 -1.55 -5.69 9.19
C ASN A 47 -2.41 -4.80 8.29
N GLU A 48 -1.79 -4.17 7.31
CA GLU A 48 -2.46 -3.17 6.46
C GLU A 48 -2.32 -3.46 4.95
N ILE A 49 -3.32 -3.02 4.18
CA ILE A 49 -3.34 -3.06 2.70
C ILE A 49 -3.48 -1.66 2.11
N GLY A 50 -2.50 -1.24 1.33
CA GLY A 50 -2.40 0.12 0.79
C GLY A 50 -2.20 0.12 -0.73
N VAL A 51 -2.75 1.12 -1.40
CA VAL A 51 -2.57 1.36 -2.83
C VAL A 51 -1.49 2.40 -3.01
N VAL A 52 -0.51 2.15 -3.89
CA VAL A 52 0.51 3.13 -4.26
C VAL A 52 -0.15 4.31 -4.98
N ILE A 53 -0.07 5.49 -4.38
CA ILE A 53 -0.65 6.74 -4.87
C ILE A 53 0.40 7.80 -5.21
N GLN A 54 1.66 7.56 -4.83
CA GLN A 54 2.80 8.40 -5.21
C GLN A 54 4.07 7.56 -5.36
N THR A 55 4.93 7.91 -6.30
CA THR A 55 6.24 7.30 -6.51
C THR A 55 7.37 8.33 -6.49
N PHE A 56 8.54 7.93 -5.98
CA PHE A 56 9.74 8.77 -5.84
C PHE A 56 10.94 8.17 -6.58
N GLU A 57 11.90 9.00 -7.00
CA GLU A 57 13.09 8.59 -7.79
C GLU A 57 14.11 7.78 -6.97
N ASP A 58 14.06 7.87 -5.65
CA ASP A 58 14.93 7.13 -4.73
C ASP A 58 14.46 5.68 -4.48
N GLY A 59 13.30 5.31 -5.01
CA GLY A 59 12.69 4.01 -4.80
C GLY A 59 11.51 4.04 -3.84
N ASP A 60 11.31 5.09 -3.05
CA ASP A 60 10.22 5.10 -2.10
C ASP A 60 8.86 5.22 -2.78
N VAL A 61 7.83 4.81 -2.06
CA VAL A 61 6.44 4.94 -2.49
C VAL A 61 5.58 5.49 -1.37
N ARG A 62 4.49 6.18 -1.73
CA ARG A 62 3.42 6.54 -0.79
C ARG A 62 2.19 5.71 -1.05
N THR A 63 1.60 5.18 0.02
CA THR A 63 0.29 4.54 -0.02
C THR A 63 -0.80 5.42 0.60
N ASP A 64 -2.05 5.11 0.28
CA ASP A 64 -3.21 5.79 0.84
C ASP A 64 -3.46 5.47 2.34
N MET A 65 -2.93 4.36 2.84
CA MET A 65 -3.17 3.90 4.22
C MET A 65 -2.12 4.37 5.22
N TRP A 66 -0.81 4.17 4.94
CA TRP A 66 0.26 4.44 5.92
C TRP A 66 1.28 5.49 5.46
N GLY A 67 1.05 6.14 4.33
CA GLY A 67 1.97 7.15 3.82
C GLY A 67 3.21 6.52 3.18
N MET A 68 4.39 7.07 3.47
CA MET A 68 5.63 6.66 2.80
C MET A 68 6.19 5.35 3.36
N CYS A 69 6.74 4.52 2.47
CA CYS A 69 7.50 3.33 2.81
C CYS A 69 8.54 3.02 1.73
N CYS A 70 9.60 2.33 2.14
CA CYS A 70 10.61 1.80 1.22
C CYS A 70 10.36 0.33 0.88
N GLU A 71 11.10 -0.20 -0.10
CA GLU A 71 10.87 -1.56 -0.61
C GLU A 71 11.00 -2.66 0.46
N SER A 72 11.86 -2.48 1.47
CA SER A 72 12.08 -3.48 2.51
C SER A 72 10.97 -3.58 3.55
N GLU A 73 10.08 -2.59 3.62
CA GLU A 73 8.99 -2.54 4.62
C GLU A 73 7.72 -3.23 4.13
N VAL A 74 7.63 -3.56 2.84
CA VAL A 74 6.37 -3.94 2.19
C VAL A 74 6.56 -5.04 1.15
N SER A 75 5.47 -5.72 0.85
CA SER A 75 5.40 -6.73 -0.20
C SER A 75 4.19 -6.52 -1.09
N MET A 76 4.16 -7.14 -2.26
CA MET A 76 2.93 -7.16 -3.08
C MET A 76 1.84 -7.93 -2.35
N ALA A 77 0.65 -7.35 -2.24
CA ALA A 77 -0.48 -8.01 -1.61
C ALA A 77 -1.00 -9.19 -2.44
N THR A 78 -1.43 -10.25 -1.74
CA THR A 78 -2.20 -11.36 -2.32
C THR A 78 -3.70 -11.08 -2.24
N LEU A 79 -4.51 -11.83 -3.02
CA LEU A 79 -5.97 -11.69 -2.97
C LEU A 79 -6.52 -12.06 -1.59
N GLU A 80 -5.95 -13.08 -0.96
CA GLU A 80 -6.34 -13.52 0.39
C GLU A 80 -6.09 -12.43 1.44
N GLN A 81 -4.94 -11.74 1.36
CA GLN A 81 -4.64 -10.61 2.25
C GLN A 81 -5.58 -9.43 1.98
N ILE A 82 -5.91 -9.13 0.72
CA ILE A 82 -6.85 -8.07 0.38
C ILE A 82 -8.25 -8.39 0.91
N ASP A 83 -8.74 -9.62 0.71
CA ASP A 83 -10.04 -10.06 1.22
C ASP A 83 -10.11 -9.99 2.75
N LEU A 84 -9.02 -10.33 3.43
CA LEU A 84 -8.94 -10.30 4.89
C LEU A 84 -8.87 -8.88 5.46
N TYR A 85 -8.03 -8.00 4.91
CA TYR A 85 -7.69 -6.72 5.53
C TYR A 85 -8.36 -5.51 4.85
N ARG A 86 -8.74 -5.61 3.57
CA ARG A 86 -9.39 -4.51 2.84
C ARG A 86 -10.29 -5.02 1.69
N PRO A 87 -11.35 -5.79 1.98
CA PRO A 87 -12.13 -6.53 0.96
C PRO A 87 -12.79 -5.64 -0.09
N ASN A 88 -13.15 -4.39 0.27
CA ASN A 88 -13.73 -3.43 -0.67
C ASN A 88 -12.83 -3.14 -1.88
N LEU A 89 -11.51 -3.36 -1.76
CA LEU A 89 -10.56 -3.12 -2.83
C LEU A 89 -10.68 -4.14 -3.98
N ILE A 90 -11.26 -5.31 -3.76
CA ILE A 90 -11.40 -6.37 -4.77
C ILE A 90 -12.16 -5.87 -6.00
N GLN A 91 -13.17 -5.02 -5.80
CA GLN A 91 -14.00 -4.46 -6.87
C GLN A 91 -13.20 -3.54 -7.81
N GLU A 92 -12.10 -2.96 -7.29
CA GLU A 92 -11.25 -2.00 -8.00
C GLU A 92 -10.10 -2.66 -8.77
N ILE A 93 -9.94 -4.00 -8.66
CA ILE A 93 -8.86 -4.77 -9.31
C ILE A 93 -9.31 -5.39 -10.64
N LEU A 94 -10.58 -5.77 -10.72
CA LEU A 94 -11.14 -6.58 -11.82
C LEU A 94 -12.02 -5.79 -12.80
N THR A 95 -12.10 -4.47 -12.62
CA THR A 95 -12.89 -3.57 -13.48
C THR A 95 -12.15 -3.23 -14.78
#